data_AF-A0A151SBZ5-F1
#
_entry.id   AF-A0A151SBZ5-F1
#
_cell.length_a   1.000
_cell.length_b   1.000
_cell.length_c   1.000
_cell.angle_alpha   90.00
_cell.angle_beta   90.00
_cell.angle_gamma   90.00
#
_symmetry.space_group_name_H-M   'P 1'
#
loop_
_entity.id
_entity.type
_entity.pdbx_description
1 polymer ?
#
loop_
_entity_poly.entity_id
_entity_poly.type
_entity_poly.pdbx_seq_one_letter_code
_entity_poly.pdbx_strand_id
1 'polypeptide(L)'
;LITYDEHGGFFDHVPTPVRGVPSPDGIVGPEPFNFTFDRLGVRVPTIAISPWIEKGTVVHGPNGSPSPTSEYEHSSIPATVKKLFNLPSFLTKRDAWAGTFEGIVQTRKEPRTDCPETLPDPVKIRKTGPNEDANLSEFQLSIFLDNF
;
A
#
# COMPACT_ATOMS: atom_id res chain seq x y z
N LEU A 1 4.10 -8.98 0.00
CA LEU A 1 3.09 -7.91 -0.21
C LEU A 1 3.49 -7.18 -1.47
N ILE A 2 2.55 -6.90 -2.36
CA ILE A 2 2.71 -5.96 -3.47
C ILE A 2 1.78 -4.80 -3.16
N THR A 3 2.31 -3.59 -3.07
CA THR A 3 1.52 -2.39 -2.78
C THR A 3 2.07 -1.24 -3.60
N TYR A 4 1.26 -0.19 -3.71
CA TYR A 4 1.63 1.04 -4.40
C TYR A 4 1.85 2.13 -3.36
N ASP A 5 2.78 3.03 -3.61
CA ASP A 5 3.05 4.20 -2.79
C ASP A 5 1.96 5.26 -2.99
N GLU A 6 1.50 5.43 -4.23
CA GLU A 6 0.45 6.39 -4.59
C GLU A 6 -0.59 5.83 -5.57
N HIS A 7 -1.68 6.58 -5.75
CA HIS A 7 -2.81 6.23 -6.61
C HIS A 7 -2.65 6.73 -8.06
N GLY A 8 -1.55 7.42 -8.39
CA GLY A 8 -1.25 7.91 -9.75
C GLY A 8 -2.21 8.96 -10.31
N GLY A 9 -3.02 9.62 -9.47
CA GLY A 9 -4.02 10.61 -9.92
C GLY A 9 -5.29 10.01 -10.54
N PHE A 10 -5.45 8.68 -10.51
CA PHE A 10 -6.62 8.01 -11.06
C PHE A 10 -7.85 8.16 -10.14
N PHE A 11 -9.03 8.27 -10.72
CA PHE A 11 -10.27 8.40 -9.93
C PHE A 11 -10.54 7.15 -9.08
N ASP A 12 -10.85 7.37 -7.80
CA ASP A 12 -11.41 6.37 -6.90
C ASP A 12 -12.72 6.92 -6.30
N HIS A 13 -13.75 6.07 -6.24
CA HIS A 13 -15.08 6.48 -5.79
C HIS A 13 -15.24 6.53 -4.27
N VAL A 14 -14.30 5.94 -3.52
CA VAL A 14 -14.39 5.88 -2.05
C VAL A 14 -13.78 7.15 -1.45
N PRO A 15 -14.55 7.91 -0.65
CA PRO A 15 -14.03 9.06 0.06
C PRO A 15 -12.86 8.69 0.99
N THR A 16 -11.90 9.59 1.14
CA THR A 16 -10.75 9.31 2.00
C THR A 16 -11.15 9.27 3.47
N PRO A 17 -10.63 8.31 4.26
CA PRO A 17 -10.89 8.27 5.69
C PRO A 17 -10.32 9.49 6.43
N VAL A 18 -11.18 10.11 7.24
CA VAL A 18 -10.83 11.28 8.09
C VAL A 18 -11.20 11.08 9.56
N ARG A 19 -11.94 10.02 9.89
CA ARG A 19 -12.48 9.81 11.25
C ARG A 19 -11.49 9.06 12.11
N GLY A 20 -10.99 9.71 13.16
CA GLY A 20 -10.16 9.06 14.19
C GLY A 20 -8.75 8.67 13.71
N VAL A 21 -8.32 9.22 12.58
CA VAL A 21 -7.00 9.00 11.97
C VAL A 21 -6.00 9.88 12.75
N PRO A 22 -5.09 9.33 13.58
CA PRO A 22 -4.26 10.16 14.47
C PRO A 22 -3.12 10.87 13.72
N SER A 23 -2.80 12.13 14.02
CA SER A 23 -1.52 12.69 13.56
C SER A 23 -0.36 11.79 14.03
N PRO A 24 0.61 11.42 13.15
CA PRO A 24 1.63 10.42 13.48
C PRO A 24 2.50 10.85 14.67
N ASP A 25 2.94 12.11 14.68
CA ASP A 25 3.84 12.71 15.65
C ASP A 25 3.28 14.00 16.28
N GLY A 26 2.15 14.52 15.77
CA GLY A 26 1.58 15.79 16.22
C GLY A 26 2.22 17.03 15.60
N ILE A 27 3.12 16.86 14.63
CA ILE A 27 3.69 17.97 13.87
C ILE A 27 2.64 18.47 12.88
N VAL A 28 2.43 19.79 12.88
CA VAL A 28 1.52 20.47 11.97
C VAL A 28 2.34 21.12 10.86
N GLY A 29 1.85 21.02 9.62
CA GLY A 29 2.46 21.70 8.48
C GLY A 29 2.47 23.22 8.65
N PRO A 30 3.34 23.94 7.93
CA PRO A 30 3.43 25.39 8.04
C PRO A 30 2.20 26.12 7.47
N GLU A 31 2.10 27.40 7.80
CA GLU A 31 1.21 28.36 7.12
C GLU A 31 1.43 28.35 5.60
N PRO A 32 0.38 28.60 4.78
CA PRO A 32 -0.97 28.99 5.18
C PRO A 32 -1.93 27.83 5.46
N PHE A 33 -1.49 26.57 5.28
CA PHE A 33 -2.39 25.42 5.23
C PHE A 33 -2.55 24.71 6.58
N ASN A 34 -1.57 24.81 7.48
CA ASN A 34 -1.62 24.22 8.83
C ASN A 34 -2.08 22.76 8.85
N PHE A 35 -1.56 21.95 7.91
CA PHE A 35 -2.05 20.59 7.71
C PHE A 35 -1.67 19.69 8.89
N THR A 36 -2.65 19.07 9.54
CA THR A 36 -2.49 18.34 10.82
C THR A 36 -2.12 16.87 10.64
N PHE A 37 -2.13 16.35 9.41
CA PHE A 37 -1.90 14.94 9.10
C PHE A 37 -2.86 13.98 9.83
N ASP A 38 -4.12 14.38 10.03
CA ASP A 38 -5.18 13.61 10.71
C ASP A 38 -6.17 12.97 9.72
N ARG A 39 -5.70 12.67 8.51
CA ARG A 39 -6.47 12.01 7.45
C ARG A 39 -5.61 11.06 6.62
N LEU A 40 -6.25 10.15 5.91
CA LEU A 40 -5.61 9.30 4.91
C LEU A 40 -5.73 9.91 3.51
N GLY A 41 -4.85 9.45 2.63
CA GLY A 41 -4.91 9.73 1.19
C GLY A 41 -5.94 8.86 0.46
N VAL A 42 -5.94 8.98 -0.87
CA VAL A 42 -6.73 8.13 -1.77
C VAL A 42 -6.25 6.68 -1.65
N ARG A 43 -7.16 5.73 -1.87
CA ARG A 43 -6.84 4.29 -1.80
C ARG A 43 -5.79 3.91 -2.83
N VAL A 44 -4.95 2.98 -2.43
CA VAL A 44 -3.98 2.29 -3.29
C VAL A 44 -4.27 0.79 -3.26
N PRO A 45 -4.00 0.05 -4.35
CA PRO A 45 -4.16 -1.39 -4.34
C PRO A 45 -3.06 -2.05 -3.49
N THR A 46 -3.43 -3.11 -2.79
CA THR A 46 -2.50 -3.98 -2.05
C THR A 46 -2.87 -5.43 -2.29
N ILE A 47 -1.88 -6.25 -2.62
CA ILE A 47 -1.99 -7.69 -2.85
C ILE A 47 -1.10 -8.43 -1.85
N ALA A 48 -1.71 -9.31 -1.06
CA ALA A 48 -0.99 -10.21 -0.17
C ALA A 48 -0.88 -11.60 -0.79
N ILE A 49 0.34 -12.11 -0.91
CA ILE A 49 0.65 -13.39 -1.57
C ILE A 49 1.44 -14.22 -0.57
N SER A 50 0.88 -15.38 -0.20
CA SER A 50 1.52 -16.34 0.70
C SER A 50 0.80 -17.69 0.61
N PRO A 51 1.50 -18.83 0.76
CA PRO A 51 0.87 -20.13 0.98
C PRO A 51 -0.04 -20.17 2.21
N TRP A 52 0.16 -19.26 3.15
CA TRP A 52 -0.62 -19.16 4.39
C TRP A 52 -1.93 -18.37 4.26
N ILE A 53 -2.22 -17.83 3.08
CA ILE A 53 -3.45 -17.07 2.79
C ILE A 53 -4.37 -17.94 1.92
N GLU A 54 -5.66 -17.91 2.23
CA GLU A 54 -6.69 -18.58 1.43
C GLU A 54 -6.76 -18.02 0.00
N LYS A 55 -6.94 -18.90 -0.98
CA LYS A 55 -7.05 -18.52 -2.39
C LYS A 55 -8.29 -17.66 -2.61
N GLY A 56 -8.12 -16.54 -3.34
CA GLY A 56 -9.25 -15.67 -3.70
C GLY A 56 -9.82 -14.86 -2.55
N THR A 57 -9.05 -14.67 -1.46
CA THR A 57 -9.47 -13.85 -0.33
C THR A 57 -9.53 -12.38 -0.71
N VAL A 58 -10.68 -11.74 -0.43
CA VAL A 58 -10.85 -10.29 -0.49
C VAL A 58 -11.00 -9.78 0.94
N VAL A 59 -10.19 -8.80 1.32
CA VAL A 59 -10.20 -8.19 2.64
C VAL A 59 -10.64 -6.74 2.52
N HIS A 60 -11.71 -6.38 3.23
CA HIS A 60 -12.31 -5.04 3.14
C HIS A 60 -11.77 -4.03 4.17
N GLY A 61 -11.22 -4.50 5.29
CA GLY A 61 -10.71 -3.65 6.37
C GLY A 61 -10.23 -4.46 7.57
N PRO A 62 -9.66 -3.83 8.61
CA PRO A 62 -9.00 -4.53 9.71
C PRO A 62 -9.94 -4.98 10.83
N ASN A 63 -11.24 -5.14 10.54
CA ASN A 63 -12.26 -5.62 11.48
C ASN A 63 -12.30 -4.85 12.82
N GLY A 64 -12.11 -3.53 12.79
CA GLY A 64 -12.20 -2.65 13.96
C GLY A 64 -11.06 -2.81 14.96
N SER A 65 -9.93 -3.39 14.56
CA SER A 65 -8.71 -3.53 15.36
C SER A 65 -7.55 -2.76 14.72
N PRO A 66 -6.67 -2.12 15.50
CA PRO A 66 -6.71 -1.99 16.98
C PRO A 66 -7.77 -1.01 17.51
N SER A 67 -8.39 -0.20 16.66
CA SER A 67 -9.44 0.76 17.01
C SER A 67 -10.65 0.61 16.07
N PRO A 68 -11.89 0.96 16.49
CA PRO A 68 -13.07 0.98 15.62
C PRO A 68 -12.99 1.93 14.42
N THR A 69 -11.90 2.69 14.31
CA THR A 69 -11.60 3.61 13.20
C THR A 69 -10.42 3.17 12.36
N SER A 70 -9.68 2.14 12.79
CA SER A 70 -8.48 1.67 12.11
C SER A 70 -8.80 1.27 10.68
N GLU A 71 -7.89 1.64 9.78
CA GLU A 71 -7.92 1.29 8.36
C GLU A 71 -6.63 0.56 7.98
N TYR A 72 -6.64 -0.07 6.80
CA TYR A 72 -5.40 -0.48 6.15
C TYR A 72 -4.81 0.70 5.36
N GLU A 73 -3.55 1.00 5.66
CA GLU A 73 -2.74 2.04 5.02
C GLU A 73 -1.25 1.67 5.13
N HIS A 74 -0.33 2.43 4.56
CA HIS A 74 1.09 2.04 4.45
C HIS A 74 1.74 1.67 5.79
N SER A 75 1.37 2.33 6.88
CA SER A 75 1.87 2.06 8.23
C SER A 75 1.33 0.75 8.82
N SER A 76 0.36 0.10 8.16
CA SER A 76 -0.04 -1.28 8.46
C SER A 76 1.10 -2.28 8.24
N ILE A 77 2.06 -1.97 7.36
CA ILE A 77 3.25 -2.79 7.13
C ILE A 77 4.16 -2.82 8.37
N PRO A 78 4.71 -1.68 8.86
CA PRO A 78 5.50 -1.68 10.09
C PRO A 78 4.69 -2.11 11.33
N ALA A 79 3.39 -1.78 11.40
CA ALA A 79 2.52 -2.26 12.49
C ALA A 79 2.43 -3.80 12.52
N THR A 80 2.32 -4.43 11.35
CA THR A 80 2.31 -5.89 11.23
C THR A 80 3.66 -6.49 11.62
N VAL A 81 4.78 -5.91 11.19
CA VAL A 81 6.13 -6.35 11.58
C VAL A 81 6.29 -6.27 13.09
N LYS A 82 5.93 -5.13 13.71
CA LYS A 82 5.93 -4.95 15.16
C LYS A 82 5.19 -6.10 15.83
N LYS A 83 3.96 -6.39 15.39
CA LYS A 83 3.09 -7.40 16.00
C LYS A 83 3.63 -8.82 15.83
N LEU A 84 4.05 -9.20 14.63
CA LEU A 84 4.56 -10.55 14.33
C LEU A 84 5.86 -10.87 15.09
N PHE A 85 6.74 -9.89 15.25
CA PHE A 85 8.03 -10.08 15.92
C PHE A 85 8.03 -9.61 17.39
N ASN A 86 6.87 -9.21 17.92
CA ASN A 86 6.71 -8.71 19.27
C ASN A 86 7.72 -7.60 19.64
N LEU A 87 7.91 -6.63 18.74
CA LEU A 87 8.83 -5.52 18.97
C LEU A 87 8.31 -4.61 20.11
N PRO A 88 9.21 -3.96 20.87
CA PRO A 88 8.87 -3.33 22.15
C PRO A 88 7.98 -2.09 22.01
N SER A 89 8.06 -1.38 20.88
CA SER A 89 7.32 -0.14 20.66
C SER A 89 6.89 0.01 19.20
N PHE A 90 5.84 0.80 18.99
CA PHE A 90 5.52 1.36 17.67
C PHE A 90 6.42 2.57 17.39
N LEU A 91 6.52 2.96 16.13
CA LEU A 91 7.34 4.11 15.70
C LEU A 91 6.61 5.43 15.93
N THR A 92 5.30 5.46 15.76
CA THR A 92 4.43 6.64 15.80
C THR A 92 3.04 6.30 16.35
N LYS A 93 2.15 7.29 16.44
CA LYS A 93 0.73 7.05 16.72
C LYS A 93 -0.01 6.41 15.54
N ARG A 94 0.48 6.60 14.31
CA ARG A 94 -0.14 6.12 13.07
C ARG A 94 -0.04 4.61 12.96
N ASP A 95 1.17 4.04 13.06
CA ASP A 95 1.38 2.58 13.02
C ASP A 95 0.81 1.88 14.27
N ALA A 96 0.74 2.56 15.43
CA ALA A 96 0.01 2.03 16.58
C ALA A 96 -1.51 1.91 16.35
N TRP A 97 -2.08 2.77 15.49
CA TRP A 97 -3.50 2.80 15.14
C TRP A 97 -3.83 1.95 13.91
N ALA A 98 -2.87 1.73 13.01
CA ALA A 98 -3.09 1.04 11.74
C ALA A 98 -3.57 -0.40 11.90
N GLY A 99 -4.39 -0.86 10.95
CA GLY A 99 -4.74 -2.27 10.83
C GLY A 99 -3.50 -3.15 10.66
N THR A 100 -3.59 -4.41 11.09
CA THR A 100 -2.47 -5.37 10.96
C THR A 100 -2.90 -6.62 10.19
N PHE A 101 -1.96 -7.28 9.51
CA PHE A 101 -2.25 -8.34 8.53
C PHE A 101 -2.16 -9.77 9.09
N GLU A 102 -1.84 -9.96 10.37
CA GLU A 102 -1.74 -11.29 11.00
C GLU A 102 -3.05 -12.08 10.86
N GLY A 103 -4.20 -11.41 10.97
CA GLY A 103 -5.51 -12.04 10.77
C GLY A 103 -5.75 -12.57 9.36
N ILE A 104 -4.95 -12.15 8.37
CA ILE A 104 -5.00 -12.63 6.99
C ILE A 104 -4.07 -13.84 6.81
N VAL A 105 -2.85 -13.76 7.36
CA VAL A 105 -1.80 -14.79 7.16
C VAL A 105 -1.90 -15.95 8.15
N GLN A 106 -2.64 -15.82 9.26
CA GLN A 106 -2.79 -16.88 10.28
C GLN A 106 -4.13 -17.61 10.18
N THR A 107 -4.83 -17.51 9.05
CA THR A 107 -6.12 -18.19 8.82
C THR A 107 -5.95 -19.70 8.65
N ARG A 108 -4.77 -20.16 8.25
CA ARG A 108 -4.48 -21.56 7.94
C ARG A 108 -3.56 -22.20 8.98
N LYS A 109 -3.78 -23.49 9.23
CA LYS A 109 -2.88 -24.33 10.05
C LYS A 109 -1.71 -24.90 9.26
N GLU A 110 -1.90 -25.09 7.96
CA GLU A 110 -0.89 -25.64 7.04
C GLU A 110 -0.85 -24.80 5.75
N PRO A 111 0.33 -24.64 5.12
CA PRO A 111 0.45 -23.88 3.89
C PRO A 111 -0.31 -24.55 2.75
N ARG A 112 -0.83 -23.76 1.81
CA ARG A 112 -1.41 -24.25 0.56
C ARG A 112 -0.34 -24.92 -0.31
N THR A 113 -0.69 -26.07 -0.88
CA THR A 113 0.19 -26.85 -1.77
C THR A 113 -0.08 -26.61 -3.25
N ASP A 114 -1.10 -25.80 -3.59
CA ASP A 114 -1.45 -25.41 -4.97
C ASP A 114 -0.81 -24.07 -5.40
N CYS A 115 0.29 -23.68 -4.75
CA CYS A 115 1.00 -22.44 -5.07
C CYS A 115 1.87 -22.63 -6.33
N PRO A 116 1.83 -21.70 -7.31
CA PRO A 116 2.70 -21.79 -8.48
C PRO A 116 4.17 -21.65 -8.06
N GLU A 117 4.99 -22.63 -8.44
CA GLU A 117 6.45 -22.58 -8.23
C GLU A 117 7.17 -21.84 -9.35
N THR A 118 6.55 -21.79 -10.52
CA THR A 118 7.05 -21.07 -11.69
C THR A 118 5.95 -20.14 -12.21
N LEU A 119 6.37 -18.95 -12.65
CA LEU A 119 5.49 -18.04 -13.37
C LEU A 119 5.58 -18.34 -14.86
N PRO A 120 4.47 -18.27 -15.62
CA PRO A 120 4.53 -18.38 -17.07
C PRO A 120 5.31 -17.20 -17.65
N ASP A 121 5.90 -17.40 -18.82
CA ASP A 121 6.53 -16.30 -19.55
C ASP A 121 5.49 -15.19 -19.78
N PRO A 122 5.83 -13.92 -19.47
CA PRO A 122 4.91 -12.82 -19.68
C PRO A 122 4.59 -12.70 -21.17
N VAL A 123 3.32 -12.49 -21.48
CA VAL A 123 2.90 -12.26 -22.86
C VAL A 123 3.56 -10.99 -23.36
N LYS A 124 4.27 -11.06 -24.49
CA LYS A 124 4.86 -9.89 -25.13
C LYS A 124 3.76 -8.91 -25.53
N ILE A 125 3.71 -7.77 -24.84
CA ILE A 125 2.75 -6.69 -25.11
C ILE A 125 3.09 -5.96 -26.42
N ARG A 126 4.38 -5.95 -26.80
CA ARG A 126 4.86 -5.37 -28.07
C ARG A 126 5.41 -6.46 -28.99
N LYS A 127 5.09 -6.34 -30.29
CA LYS A 127 5.62 -7.25 -31.34
C LYS A 127 7.09 -7.03 -31.62
N THR A 128 7.58 -5.82 -31.38
CA THR A 128 8.96 -5.40 -31.65
C THR A 128 9.64 -4.94 -30.35
N GLY A 129 10.96 -5.01 -30.31
CA GLY A 129 11.75 -4.40 -29.24
C GLY A 129 11.68 -2.87 -29.25
N PRO A 130 12.26 -2.20 -28.23
CA PRO A 130 12.49 -0.77 -28.29
C PRO A 130 13.33 -0.43 -29.53
N ASN A 131 12.97 0.65 -30.22
CA ASN A 131 13.79 1.21 -31.29
C ASN A 131 14.76 2.20 -30.66
N GLU A 132 15.99 1.77 -30.39
CA GLU A 132 17.00 2.60 -29.72
C GLU A 132 17.53 3.73 -30.60
N ASP A 133 17.31 3.64 -31.93
CA ASP A 133 17.69 4.66 -32.90
C ASP A 133 16.55 5.67 -33.18
N ALA A 134 15.39 5.53 -32.51
CA ALA A 134 14.28 6.45 -32.69
C ALA A 134 14.57 7.79 -31.99
N ASN A 135 14.34 8.90 -32.71
CA ASN A 135 14.31 10.22 -32.10
C ASN A 135 13.21 10.27 -31.02
N LEU A 136 13.52 10.94 -29.89
CA LEU A 136 12.54 11.17 -28.83
C LEU A 136 11.40 12.07 -29.34
N SER A 137 10.16 11.72 -28.98
CA SER A 137 9.01 12.60 -29.20
C SER A 137 9.07 13.84 -28.30
N GLU A 138 8.34 14.90 -28.64
CA GLU A 138 8.26 16.12 -27.81
C GLU A 138 7.84 15.83 -26.37
N PHE A 139 6.89 14.91 -26.17
CA PHE A 139 6.48 14.46 -24.83
C PHE A 139 7.59 13.72 -24.08
N GLN A 140 8.37 12.88 -24.77
CA GLN A 140 9.51 12.22 -24.13
C GLN A 140 10.62 13.22 -23.81
N LEU A 141 10.85 14.20 -24.68
CA LEU A 141 11.79 15.30 -24.44
C LEU A 141 11.37 16.16 -23.25
N SER A 142 10.07 16.48 -23.09
CA SER A 142 9.61 17.29 -21.95
C SER A 142 9.89 16.59 -20.62
N ILE A 143 9.79 15.26 -20.54
CA ILE A 143 10.18 14.49 -19.35
C ILE A 143 11.66 14.70 -18.98
N PHE A 144 12.55 14.89 -19.97
CA PHE A 144 13.97 15.16 -19.73
C PHE A 144 14.27 16.64 -19.52
N LEU A 145 13.46 17.54 -20.07
CA LEU A 145 13.68 18.99 -20.04
C LEU A 145 13.03 19.69 -18.84
N ASP A 146 12.06 19.05 -18.17
CA ASP A 146 11.39 19.60 -16.98
C ASP A 146 12.22 19.48 -15.67
N ASN A 147 13.55 19.44 -15.78
CA ASN A 147 14.46 19.62 -14.64
C ASN A 147 15.40 20.82 -14.89
N PHE A 148 14.85 22.03 -14.71
CA PHE A 148 15.33 23.15 -13.86
C PHE A 148 14.63 24.46 -14.24
#